data_AF-A0A926B113-F1
#
_entry.id   AF-A0A926B113-F1
#
_cell.length_a   1.000
_cell.length_b   1.000
_cell.length_c   1.000
_cell.angle_alpha   90.00
_cell.angle_beta   90.00
_cell.angle_gamma   90.00
#
_symmetry.space_group_name_H-M   'P 1'
#
loop_
_entity.id
_entity.type
_entity.pdbx_description
1 polymer ?
#
loop_
_entity_poly.entity_id
_entity_poly.type
_entity_poly.pdbx_seq_one_letter_code
_entity_poly.pdbx_strand_id
1 'polypeptide(L)'
;GYLRSYPQARAFCMSISDAGFPMDLARVSTDSAFTSDSLTIGFLRTARMSSPLPHSSRMLSIEPVIEDMLSRCFRAKNRQEIESLVADARRKVQELELH
;
A
#
# COMPACT_ATOMS: atom_id res chain seq x y z
N GLY A 1 -1.60 12.33 21.97
CA GLY A 1 -2.58 12.45 20.87
C GLY A 1 -3.87 11.78 21.30
N TYR A 2 -4.99 12.48 21.20
CA TYR A 2 -6.30 12.10 21.77
C TYR A 2 -6.93 10.83 21.14
N LEU A 3 -6.43 10.37 19.99
CA LEU A 3 -6.86 9.14 19.31
C LEU A 3 -5.89 7.95 19.47
N ARG A 4 -4.96 8.02 20.43
CA ARG A 4 -3.94 6.96 20.60
C ARG A 4 -4.45 5.70 21.31
N SER A 5 -5.62 5.77 21.95
CA SER A 5 -6.20 4.60 22.61
C SER A 5 -7.44 4.10 21.87
N TYR A 6 -7.60 2.77 21.86
CA TYR A 6 -8.74 2.11 21.22
C TYR A 6 -10.10 2.60 21.75
N PRO A 7 -10.34 2.78 23.06
CA PRO A 7 -11.62 3.27 23.56
C PRO A 7 -12.01 4.66 23.03
N GLN A 8 -11.04 5.57 22.92
CA GLN A 8 -11.26 6.92 22.40
C GLN A 8 -11.54 6.91 20.89
N ALA A 9 -10.77 6.12 20.13
CA ALA A 9 -10.99 5.94 18.69
C ALA A 9 -12.36 5.31 18.40
N ARG A 10 -12.76 4.30 19.18
CA ARG A 10 -14.08 3.67 19.09
C ARG A 10 -15.21 4.67 19.34
N ALA A 11 -15.14 5.45 20.42
CA ALA A 11 -16.16 6.44 20.75
C ALA A 11 -16.29 7.50 19.65
N PHE A 12 -15.17 7.94 19.08
CA PHE A 12 -15.15 8.86 17.94
C PHE A 12 -15.82 8.26 16.70
N CYS A 13 -15.41 7.06 16.26
CA CYS A 13 -16.01 6.38 15.10
C CYS A 13 -17.51 6.11 15.26
N MET A 14 -17.98 5.85 16.47
CA MET A 14 -19.41 5.65 16.75
C MET A 14 -20.21 6.96 16.82
N SER A 15 -19.56 8.10 17.09
CA SER A 15 -20.24 9.40 17.20
C SER A 15 -20.30 10.17 15.89
N ILE A 16 -19.50 9.78 14.90
CA ILE A 16 -19.44 10.42 13.58
C ILE A 16 -19.65 9.33 12.52
N SER A 17 -20.79 9.39 11.82
CA SER A 17 -21.19 8.39 10.82
C SER A 17 -20.10 8.07 9.79
N ASP A 18 -19.36 9.09 9.35
CA ASP A 18 -18.38 8.96 8.27
C ASP A 18 -16.93 8.86 8.76
N ALA A 19 -16.71 8.71 10.08
CA ALA A 19 -15.37 8.56 10.66
C ALA A 19 -14.77 7.16 10.46
N GLY A 20 -15.53 6.20 9.92
CA GLY A 20 -15.05 4.86 9.60
C GLY A 20 -14.74 4.00 10.82
N PHE A 21 -13.56 3.38 10.85
CA PHE A 21 -13.17 2.39 11.87
C PHE A 21 -11.89 2.78 12.61
N PRO A 22 -11.71 2.34 13.87
CA PRO A 22 -10.42 2.40 14.53
C PRO A 22 -9.32 1.68 13.72
N MET A 23 -8.10 2.23 13.73
CA MET A 23 -6.94 1.67 13.01
C MET A 23 -6.53 0.27 13.52
N ASP A 24 -6.86 -0.08 14.76
CA ASP A 24 -6.58 -1.41 15.33
C ASP A 24 -7.56 -2.45 14.77
N LEU A 25 -7.21 -2.97 13.59
CA LEU A 25 -7.99 -3.96 12.85
C LEU A 25 -8.24 -5.25 13.64
N ALA A 26 -7.32 -5.62 14.55
CA ALA A 26 -7.47 -6.83 15.36
C ALA A 26 -8.58 -6.66 16.40
N ARG A 27 -8.61 -5.52 17.11
CA ARG A 27 -9.62 -5.25 18.13
C ARG A 27 -10.99 -4.96 17.51
N VAL A 28 -11.04 -4.12 16.48
CA VAL A 28 -12.31 -3.74 15.81
C VAL A 28 -13.03 -4.95 15.20
N SER A 29 -12.29 -5.92 14.67
CA SER A 29 -12.86 -7.16 14.09
C SER A 29 -13.53 -8.08 15.10
N THR A 30 -13.40 -7.80 16.40
CA THR A 30 -14.02 -8.57 17.50
C THR A 30 -14.98 -7.74 18.34
N ASP A 31 -15.10 -6.44 18.05
CA ASP A 31 -15.92 -5.52 18.81
C ASP A 31 -17.36 -5.52 18.27
N SER A 32 -18.30 -5.90 19.12
CA SER A 32 -19.71 -6.04 18.76
C SER A 32 -20.34 -4.75 18.24
N ALA A 33 -19.77 -3.58 18.55
CA ALA A 33 -20.23 -2.31 17.98
C ALA A 33 -20.02 -2.22 16.46
N PHE A 34 -19.01 -2.90 15.92
CA PHE A 34 -18.68 -2.89 14.50
C PHE A 34 -19.02 -4.22 13.81
N THR A 35 -19.21 -5.30 14.55
CA THR A 35 -19.52 -6.63 13.97
C THR A 35 -21.01 -6.99 14.02
N SER A 36 -21.90 -6.02 14.20
CA SER A 36 -23.35 -6.26 14.19
C SER A 36 -23.91 -6.40 12.77
N ASP A 37 -23.26 -5.77 11.79
CA ASP A 37 -23.65 -5.77 10.38
C ASP A 37 -22.74 -6.67 9.53
N SER A 38 -23.34 -7.44 8.62
CA SER A 38 -22.65 -8.42 7.78
C SER A 38 -21.76 -7.76 6.73
N LEU A 39 -22.15 -6.59 6.20
CA LEU A 39 -21.33 -5.83 5.25
C LEU A 39 -20.07 -5.31 5.95
N THR A 40 -20.23 -4.79 7.16
CA THR A 40 -19.12 -4.32 7.98
C THR A 40 -18.13 -5.45 8.32
N ILE A 41 -18.63 -6.64 8.69
CA ILE A 41 -17.78 -7.83 8.90
C ILE A 41 -17.00 -8.17 7.62
N GLY A 42 -17.66 -8.17 6.47
CA GLY A 42 -17.03 -8.44 5.18
C GLY A 42 -15.91 -7.46 4.87
N PHE A 43 -16.15 -6.16 5.08
CA PHE A 43 -15.16 -5.10 4.90
C PHE A 43 -13.94 -5.30 5.81
N LEU A 44 -14.13 -5.51 7.12
CA LEU A 44 -13.04 -5.70 8.08
C LEU A 44 -12.20 -6.94 7.76
N ARG A 45 -12.85 -8.01 7.29
CA ARG A 45 -12.16 -9.23 6.84
C ARG A 45 -11.29 -8.95 5.61
N THR A 46 -11.82 -8.24 4.62
CA THR A 46 -11.03 -7.83 3.43
C THR A 46 -9.86 -6.94 3.84
N ALA A 47 -10.08 -5.94 4.68
CA ALA A 47 -9.03 -5.03 5.15
C ALA A 47 -7.88 -5.77 5.88
N ARG A 48 -8.19 -6.84 6.63
CA ARG A 48 -7.16 -7.70 7.27
C ARG A 48 -6.38 -8.55 6.28
N MET A 49 -7.01 -8.93 5.17
CA MET A 49 -6.37 -9.70 4.10
C MET A 49 -5.57 -8.82 3.14
N SER A 50 -5.90 -7.53 3.09
CA SER A 50 -5.14 -6.55 2.33
C SER A 50 -3.80 -6.29 3.00
N SER A 51 -2.72 -6.58 2.29
CA SER A 51 -1.41 -6.03 2.63
C SER A 51 -1.34 -4.61 2.06
N PRO A 52 -1.01 -3.60 2.88
CA PRO A 52 -0.56 -2.33 2.32
C PRO A 52 0.60 -2.64 1.38
N LEU A 53 0.52 -2.15 0.14
CA LEU A 53 1.70 -2.19 -0.73
C LEU A 53 2.83 -1.49 0.04
N PRO A 54 4.05 -2.03 0.07
CA PRO A 54 5.15 -1.38 0.75
C PRO A 54 5.48 -0.05 0.07
N HIS A 55 4.83 1.04 0.50
CA HIS A 55 5.08 2.41 0.08
C HIS A 55 6.33 2.96 0.79
N SER A 56 7.47 2.29 0.61
CA SER A 56 8.74 2.91 0.95
C SER A 56 9.01 4.02 -0.07
N SER A 57 9.62 5.13 0.36
CA SER A 57 10.14 6.16 -0.56
C SER A 57 11.03 5.55 -1.65
N ARG A 58 11.73 4.45 -1.32
CA ARG A 58 12.52 3.66 -2.27
C ARG A 58 11.66 3.06 -3.39
N MET A 59 10.49 2.50 -3.08
CA MET A 59 9.61 1.93 -4.10
C MET A 59 9.10 3.01 -5.07
N LEU A 60 8.76 4.19 -4.55
CA LEU A 60 8.38 5.35 -5.38
C LEU A 60 9.54 5.87 -6.24
N SER A 61 10.79 5.76 -5.77
CA SER A 61 11.96 6.15 -6.57
C SER A 61 12.33 5.16 -7.68
N ILE A 62 11.90 3.90 -7.54
CA ILE A 62 12.13 2.84 -8.54
C ILE A 62 11.17 2.98 -9.73
N GLU A 63 9.94 3.45 -9.49
CA GLU A 63 8.89 3.55 -10.51
C GLU A 63 9.31 4.35 -11.76
N PRO A 64 9.91 5.55 -11.66
CA PRO A 64 10.42 6.28 -12.83
C PRO A 64 11.49 5.53 -13.64
N VAL A 65 12.30 4.70 -12.98
CA VAL A 65 13.35 3.90 -13.64
C VAL A 65 12.73 2.83 -14.53
N ILE A 66 11.68 2.17 -14.03
CA ILE A 66 10.95 1.15 -14.78
C ILE A 66 10.16 1.78 -15.94
N GLU A 67 9.52 2.93 -15.71
CA GLU A 67 8.79 3.65 -16.77
C GLU A 67 9.70 4.14 -17.91
N ASP A 68 10.88 4.69 -17.59
CA ASP A 68 11.87 5.08 -18.61
C ASP A 68 12.35 3.87 -19.41
N MET A 69 12.69 2.77 -18.72
CA MET A 69 13.13 1.53 -19.37
C MET A 69 12.08 1.03 -20.36
N LEU A 70 10.81 0.93 -19.95
CA LEU A 70 9.72 0.49 -20.82
C LEU A 70 9.56 1.42 -22.03
N SER A 71 9.56 2.74 -21.80
CA SER A 71 9.44 3.76 -22.85
C SER A 71 10.55 3.65 -23.90
N ARG A 72 11.78 3.34 -23.46
CA ARG A 72 12.94 3.15 -24.34
C ARG A 72 12.92 1.80 -25.05
N CYS A 73 12.46 0.73 -24.38
CA CYS A 73 12.30 -0.59 -24.98
C CYS A 73 11.30 -0.57 -26.15
N PHE A 74 10.20 0.19 -26.05
CA PHE A 74 9.26 0.36 -27.17
C PHE A 74 9.87 0.98 -28.43
N ARG A 75 11.00 1.69 -28.29
CA ARG A 75 11.71 2.36 -29.38
C ARG A 75 12.99 1.62 -29.80
N ALA A 76 13.31 0.51 -29.15
CA ALA A 76 14.52 -0.25 -29.40
C ALA A 76 14.47 -0.94 -30.77
N LYS A 77 15.59 -0.93 -31.49
CA LYS A 77 15.69 -1.44 -32.86
C LYS A 77 15.92 -2.94 -32.92
N ASN A 78 16.44 -3.52 -31.84
CA ASN A 78 16.77 -4.93 -31.76
C ASN A 78 16.80 -5.41 -30.30
N ARG A 79 16.86 -6.74 -30.15
CA ARG A 79 16.91 -7.41 -28.84
C ARG A 79 18.11 -7.00 -28.00
N GLN A 80 19.26 -6.75 -28.62
CA GLN A 80 20.50 -6.43 -27.92
C GLN A 80 20.42 -5.05 -27.24
N GLU A 81 19.74 -4.10 -27.88
CA GLU A 81 19.43 -2.79 -27.30
C GLU A 81 18.46 -2.92 -26.11
N ILE A 82 17.45 -3.79 -26.21
CA ILE A 82 16.54 -4.10 -25.08
C ILE A 82 17.31 -4.69 -23.90
N GLU A 83 18.20 -5.65 -24.14
CA GLU A 83 19.02 -6.28 -23.09
C GLU A 83 19.93 -5.25 -22.39
N SER A 84 20.48 -4.30 -23.13
CA SER A 84 21.26 -3.20 -22.56
C SER A 84 20.41 -2.25 -21.70
N LEU A 85 19.20 -1.90 -22.15
CA LEU A 85 18.27 -1.06 -21.39
C LEU A 85 17.84 -1.73 -20.07
N VAL A 86 17.56 -3.03 -20.11
CA VAL A 86 17.19 -3.81 -18.92
C VAL A 86 18.36 -3.89 -17.94
N ALA A 87 19.59 -4.08 -18.42
CA ALA A 87 20.78 -4.11 -17.58
C ALA A 87 21.03 -2.75 -16.89
N ASP A 88 20.87 -1.64 -17.61
CA ASP A 88 21.01 -0.28 -17.03
C ASP A 88 19.93 0.01 -15.98
N ALA A 89 18.67 -0.35 -16.27
CA ALA A 89 17.57 -0.19 -15.32
C ALA A 89 17.79 -1.03 -14.05
N ARG A 90 18.25 -2.28 -14.18
CA ARG A 90 18.56 -3.16 -13.05
C ARG A 90 19.65 -2.56 -12.15
N ARG A 91 20.69 -1.96 -12.73
CA ARG A 91 21.75 -1.27 -11.98
C ARG A 91 21.21 -0.08 -11.20
N LYS A 92 20.40 0.78 -11.84
CA LYS A 92 19.78 1.95 -11.19
C LYS A 92 18.85 1.55 -10.04
N VAL A 93 18.07 0.48 -10.20
CA VAL A 93 17.23 -0.05 -9.12
C VAL A 93 18.08 -0.53 -7.94
N GLN A 94 19.17 -1.26 -8.19
CA GLN A 94 20.08 -1.69 -7.13
C GLN A 94 20.71 -0.51 -6.36
N GLU A 95 21.10 0.55 -7.07
CA GLU A 95 21.63 1.77 -6.43
C GLU A 95 20.58 2.41 -5.50
N LEU A 96 19.31 2.44 -5.91
CA LEU A 96 18.19 2.97 -5.12
C LEU A 96 17.79 2.05 -3.94
N GLU A 97 18.01 0.74 -4.05
CA GLU A 97 17.73 -0.20 -2.96
C GLU A 97 18.80 -0.15 -1.85
N LEU A 98 20.05 0.19 -2.20
CA LEU A 98 21.20 0.26 -1.29
C LEU A 98 21.28 1.58 -0.48
N HIS A 99 20.66 2.66 -0.94
CA HIS A 99 20.61 3.98 -0.28
C HIS A 99 19.28 4.21 0.45
#